data_AF-A0A7V2NQH6-F1
#
_entry.id   AF-A0A7V2NQH6-F1
#
_cell.length_a   1.000
_cell.length_b   1.000
_cell.length_c   1.000
_cell.angle_alpha   90.00
_cell.angle_beta   90.00
_cell.angle_gamma   90.00
#
_symmetry.space_group_name_H-M   'P 1'
#
loop_
_entity.id
_entity.type
_entity.pdbx_description
1 polymer ?
#
loop_
_entity_poly.entity_id
_entity_poly.type
_entity_poly.pdbx_seq_one_letter_code
_entity_poly.pdbx_strand_id
1 'polypeptide(L)'
;MKNELKKRIQLAIACEGEQIPRKHFGDCPQFRVYELYEDGEYRLMETIDNTSPEEERHADPKKLKGVTSLLPGCEAVVSGLLSPNFMRMRDTKPIQPVVSQGSTVDEALAALGESFDELFTLIDARRRGERPAVIMNI
;
A
#
# COMPACT_ATOMS: atom_id res chain seq x y z
N MET A 1 2.83 23.06 25.95
CA MET A 1 3.39 22.52 24.69
C MET A 1 2.23 22.07 23.83
N LYS A 2 2.08 22.64 22.63
CA LYS A 2 1.14 22.08 21.66
C LYS A 2 1.72 20.72 21.25
N ASN A 3 0.97 19.65 21.44
CA ASN A 3 1.32 18.36 20.88
C ASN A 3 1.16 18.52 19.36
N GLU A 4 2.26 18.76 18.63
CA GLU A 4 2.19 18.79 17.18
C GLU A 4 1.78 17.40 16.72
N LEU A 5 0.67 17.33 15.99
CA LEU A 5 0.20 16.09 15.39
C LEU A 5 1.22 15.70 14.33
N LYS A 6 2.03 14.68 14.62
CA LYS A 6 2.93 14.08 13.64
C LYS A 6 2.12 13.65 12.41
N LYS A 7 2.61 13.94 11.20
CA LYS A 7 2.00 13.39 9.98
C LYS A 7 2.13 11.87 10.02
N ARG A 8 1.09 11.18 9.53
CA ARG A 8 1.07 9.72 9.41
C ARG A 8 0.41 9.29 8.11
N ILE A 9 0.76 8.07 7.70
CA ILE A 9 0.19 7.34 6.57
C ILE A 9 -0.25 5.97 7.08
N GLN A 10 -1.50 5.59 6.82
CA GLN A 10 -1.93 4.20 7.00
C GLN A 10 -1.71 3.44 5.68
N LEU A 11 -0.90 2.38 5.70
CA LEU A 11 -0.56 1.62 4.50
C LEU A 11 -0.66 0.11 4.73
N ALA A 12 -0.88 -0.64 3.66
CA ALA A 12 -0.87 -2.10 3.69
C ALA A 12 0.27 -2.67 2.85
N ILE A 13 1.04 -3.59 3.42
CA ILE A 13 2.11 -4.31 2.72
C ILE A 13 1.64 -5.74 2.47
N ALA A 14 1.65 -6.16 1.20
CA ALA A 14 1.36 -7.54 0.83
C ALA A 14 2.59 -8.43 1.11
N CYS A 15 2.42 -9.47 1.93
CA CYS A 15 3.54 -10.29 2.40
C CYS A 15 3.20 -11.77 2.55
N GLU A 16 4.23 -12.57 2.81
CA GLU A 16 4.18 -13.96 3.23
C GLU A 16 5.16 -14.14 4.40
N GLY A 17 4.65 -14.05 5.62
CA GLY A 17 5.50 -13.86 6.80
C GLY A 17 6.23 -12.50 6.74
N GLU A 18 7.55 -12.52 6.87
CA GLU A 18 8.41 -11.32 6.78
C GLU A 18 8.81 -10.96 5.36
N GLN A 19 8.41 -11.75 4.37
CA GLN A 19 8.82 -11.58 2.97
C GLN A 19 7.78 -10.80 2.18
N ILE A 20 8.22 -9.93 1.28
CA ILE A 20 7.41 -9.36 0.21
C ILE A 20 7.68 -10.20 -1.05
N PRO A 21 6.84 -11.20 -1.36
CA PRO A 21 7.08 -12.04 -2.52
C PRO A 21 6.99 -11.19 -3.80
N ARG A 22 7.74 -11.60 -4.84
CA ARG A 22 7.60 -11.05 -6.20
C ARG A 22 6.31 -11.57 -6.85
N LYS A 23 5.18 -11.16 -6.27
CA LYS A 23 3.79 -11.45 -6.68
C LYS A 23 3.02 -10.14 -6.75
N HIS A 24 1.87 -10.15 -7.42
CA HIS A 24 0.96 -9.01 -7.37
C HIS A 24 0.29 -8.91 -5.99
N PHE A 25 -0.16 -7.71 -5.65
CA PHE A 25 -0.77 -7.43 -4.34
C PHE A 25 -1.91 -8.41 -4.02
N GLY A 26 -2.85 -8.59 -4.95
CA GLY A 26 -4.02 -9.45 -4.75
C GLY A 26 -3.73 -10.96 -4.65
N ASP A 27 -2.50 -11.39 -4.94
CA ASP A 27 -2.09 -12.79 -4.96
C ASP A 27 -1.25 -13.17 -3.74
N CYS A 28 -0.95 -12.21 -2.87
CA CYS A 28 -0.24 -12.49 -1.63
C CYS A 28 -1.20 -13.07 -0.58
N PRO A 29 -0.74 -13.98 0.29
CA PRO A 29 -1.62 -14.65 1.25
C PRO A 29 -2.11 -13.72 2.36
N GLN A 30 -1.39 -12.65 2.68
CA GLN A 30 -1.69 -11.76 3.81
C GLN A 30 -1.25 -10.31 3.53
N PHE A 31 -1.90 -9.40 4.25
CA PHE A 31 -1.61 -7.97 4.26
C PHE A 31 -1.29 -7.53 5.68
N ARG A 32 -0.17 -6.84 5.89
CA ARG A 32 0.13 -6.17 7.16
C ARG A 32 -0.14 -4.69 7.04
N VAL A 33 -1.00 -4.18 7.92
CA VAL A 33 -1.39 -2.77 7.95
C VAL A 33 -0.54 -2.05 8.98
N TYR A 34 0.11 -0.97 8.55
CA TYR A 34 0.97 -0.15 9.38
C TYR A 34 0.48 1.30 9.42
N GLU A 35 0.76 1.96 10.53
CA GLU A 35 0.92 3.41 10.55
C GLU A 35 2.40 3.73 10.40
N LEU A 36 2.75 4.53 9.40
CA LEU A 36 4.07 5.09 9.19
C LEU A 36 4.03 6.59 9.53
N TYR A 37 5.02 7.06 10.27
CA TYR A 37 5.15 8.44 10.74
C TYR A 37 6.26 9.18 9.99
N GLU A 38 6.20 10.52 10.00
CA GLU A 38 7.13 11.36 9.23
C GLU A 38 8.60 11.29 9.62
N ASP A 39 8.89 10.78 10.81
CA ASP A 39 10.25 10.51 11.30
C ASP A 39 10.73 9.09 10.97
N GLY A 40 9.94 8.31 10.21
CA GLY A 40 10.23 6.94 9.84
C GLY A 40 9.86 5.91 10.92
N GLU A 41 9.36 6.34 12.09
CA GLU A 41 8.77 5.40 13.05
C GLU A 41 7.56 4.72 12.41
N TYR A 42 7.32 3.45 12.76
CA TYR A 42 6.15 2.72 12.29
C TYR A 42 5.55 1.84 13.38
N ARG A 43 4.27 1.55 13.22
CA ARG A 43 3.51 0.68 14.13
C ARG A 43 2.65 -0.29 13.32
N LEU A 44 2.80 -1.59 13.57
CA LEU A 44 1.88 -2.60 13.07
C LEU A 44 0.52 -2.42 13.74
N MET A 45 -0.52 -2.28 12.93
CA MET A 45 -1.90 -2.12 13.38
C MET A 45 -2.65 -3.44 13.39
N GLU A 46 -2.54 -4.20 12.29
CA GLU A 46 -3.19 -5.48 12.13
C GLU A 46 -2.53 -6.30 11.01
N THR A 47 -2.77 -7.61 11.03
CA THR A 47 -2.45 -8.54 9.95
C THR A 47 -3.76 -9.14 9.46
N ILE A 48 -3.99 -9.08 8.15
CA ILE A 48 -5.24 -9.46 7.49
C ILE A 48 -4.95 -10.58 6.50
N ASP A 49 -5.64 -11.71 6.64
CA ASP A 49 -5.58 -12.78 5.65
C ASP A 49 -6.29 -12.36 4.37
N ASN A 50 -5.67 -12.67 3.22
CA ASN A 50 -6.25 -12.36 1.93
C ASN A 50 -7.37 -13.35 1.59
N THR A 51 -8.60 -12.95 1.88
CA THR A 51 -9.83 -13.68 1.53
C THR A 51 -10.47 -13.19 0.23
N SER A 52 -9.77 -12.38 -0.56
CA SER A 52 -10.30 -11.88 -1.83
C SER A 52 -10.50 -13.03 -2.83
N PRO A 53 -11.57 -13.00 -3.65
CA PRO A 53 -11.88 -14.08 -4.59
C PRO A 53 -10.71 -14.33 -5.55
N GLU A 54 -10.55 -15.55 -6.05
CA GLU A 54 -9.58 -15.80 -7.12
C GLU A 54 -9.97 -15.06 -8.41
N GLU A 55 -8.99 -14.77 -9.27
CA GLU A 55 -9.27 -14.14 -10.56
C GLU A 55 -9.99 -15.13 -11.49
N GLU A 56 -11.26 -14.87 -11.82
CA GLU A 56 -11.96 -15.60 -12.90
C GLU A 56 -11.48 -15.16 -14.30
N ARG A 57 -10.93 -13.94 -14.40
CA ARG A 57 -10.34 -13.33 -15.59
C ARG A 57 -9.18 -12.44 -15.17
N HIS A 58 -8.15 -12.34 -16.02
CA HIS A 58 -6.98 -11.50 -15.73
C HIS A 58 -7.39 -10.04 -15.44
N ALA A 59 -6.95 -9.50 -14.31
CA ALA A 59 -7.29 -8.16 -13.82
C ALA A 59 -8.80 -7.93 -13.58
N ASP A 60 -9.48 -8.93 -13.01
CA ASP A 60 -10.92 -8.83 -12.70
C ASP A 60 -11.19 -7.64 -11.74
N PRO A 61 -12.04 -6.67 -12.11
CA PRO A 61 -12.51 -5.63 -11.20
C PRO A 61 -13.04 -6.15 -9.85
N LYS A 62 -13.60 -7.36 -9.80
CA LYS A 62 -14.04 -8.02 -8.57
C LYS A 62 -12.88 -8.25 -7.60
N LYS A 63 -11.70 -8.64 -8.11
CA LYS A 63 -10.48 -8.85 -7.30
C LYS A 63 -10.04 -7.54 -6.67
N LEU A 64 -9.91 -6.49 -7.48
CA LEU A 64 -9.57 -5.14 -6.98
C LEU A 64 -10.56 -4.70 -5.90
N LYS A 65 -11.87 -4.86 -6.15
CA LYS A 65 -12.90 -4.50 -5.17
C LYS A 65 -12.74 -5.30 -3.87
N GLY A 66 -12.61 -6.63 -3.96
CA GLY A 66 -12.45 -7.51 -2.81
C GLY A 66 -11.23 -7.12 -1.97
N VAL A 67 -10.07 -6.95 -2.60
CA VAL A 67 -8.84 -6.50 -1.93
C VAL A 67 -9.04 -5.13 -1.27
N THR A 68 -9.56 -4.13 -1.97
CA THR A 68 -9.75 -2.79 -1.37
C THR A 68 -10.78 -2.79 -0.24
N SER A 69 -11.73 -3.71 -0.23
CA SER A 69 -12.70 -3.87 0.86
C SER A 69 -12.08 -4.48 2.11
N LEU A 70 -10.99 -5.23 2.00
CA LEU A 70 -10.21 -5.74 3.13
C LEU A 70 -9.34 -4.68 3.81
N LEU A 71 -9.13 -3.52 3.16
CA LEU A 71 -8.19 -2.51 3.59
C LEU A 71 -8.86 -1.15 3.87
N PRO A 72 -9.89 -1.10 4.74
CA PRO A 72 -10.57 0.15 5.03
C PRO A 72 -9.60 1.15 5.66
N GLY A 73 -9.57 2.37 5.12
CA GLY A 73 -8.73 3.46 5.65
C GLY A 73 -7.25 3.40 5.23
N CYS A 74 -6.80 2.38 4.50
CA CYS A 74 -5.46 2.39 3.93
C CYS A 74 -5.37 3.42 2.80
N GLU A 75 -4.33 4.22 2.86
CA GLU A 75 -4.03 5.33 1.95
C GLU A 75 -3.00 4.94 0.90
N ALA A 76 -2.19 3.92 1.21
CA ALA A 76 -1.25 3.31 0.28
C ALA A 76 -1.25 1.78 0.38
N VAL A 77 -0.82 1.13 -0.70
CA VAL A 77 -0.62 -0.32 -0.77
C VAL A 77 0.71 -0.67 -1.41
N VAL A 78 1.41 -1.66 -0.87
CA VAL A 78 2.77 -2.04 -1.27
C VAL A 78 2.81 -3.49 -1.72
N SER A 79 3.43 -3.76 -2.87
CA SER A 79 3.60 -5.11 -3.43
C SER A 79 4.96 -5.27 -4.12
N GLY A 80 5.44 -6.50 -4.26
CA GLY A 80 6.71 -6.78 -4.97
C GLY A 80 6.62 -6.68 -6.50
N LEU A 81 5.42 -6.68 -7.09
CA LEU A 81 5.21 -6.52 -8.54
C LEU A 81 4.04 -5.61 -8.89
N LEU A 82 4.23 -4.82 -9.96
CA LEU A 82 3.18 -4.06 -10.61
C LEU A 82 2.14 -4.99 -11.27
N SER A 83 0.86 -4.58 -11.25
CA SER A 83 -0.22 -5.26 -11.96
C SER A 83 -1.14 -4.27 -12.70
N PRO A 84 -1.96 -4.72 -13.66
CA PRO A 84 -3.00 -3.89 -14.25
C PRO A 84 -3.98 -3.33 -13.22
N ASN A 85 -4.23 -4.08 -12.13
CA ASN A 85 -5.06 -3.62 -11.02
C ASN A 85 -4.41 -2.47 -10.24
N PHE A 86 -3.08 -2.39 -10.16
CA PHE A 86 -2.37 -1.23 -9.61
C PHE A 86 -2.51 0.01 -10.49
N MET A 87 -2.38 -0.14 -11.82
CA MET A 87 -2.63 0.98 -12.75
C MET A 87 -4.07 1.47 -12.62
N ARG A 88 -5.04 0.56 -12.59
CA ARG A 88 -6.44 0.90 -12.36
C ARG A 88 -6.68 1.55 -11.00
N MET A 89 -6.04 1.07 -9.94
CA MET A 89 -6.11 1.65 -8.60
C MET A 89 -5.57 3.08 -8.59
N ARG A 90 -4.38 3.30 -9.16
CA ARG A 90 -3.77 4.62 -9.34
C ARG A 90 -4.74 5.61 -10.00
N ASP A 91 -5.42 5.17 -11.05
CA ASP A 91 -6.26 6.06 -11.87
C ASP A 91 -7.64 6.30 -11.26
N THR A 92 -8.16 5.36 -10.47
CA THR A 92 -9.58 5.38 -10.07
C THR A 92 -9.83 5.44 -8.56
N LYS A 93 -8.83 5.18 -7.71
CA LYS A 93 -9.00 5.05 -6.25
C LYS A 93 -8.23 6.12 -5.48
N PRO A 94 -8.71 6.49 -4.27
CA PRO A 94 -8.00 7.38 -3.35
C PRO A 94 -6.81 6.69 -2.64
N ILE A 95 -6.29 5.60 -3.20
CA ILE A 95 -5.20 4.79 -2.63
C ILE A 95 -3.98 4.93 -3.54
N GLN A 96 -2.81 5.15 -2.96
CA GLN A 96 -1.53 5.23 -3.67
C GLN A 96 -0.89 3.83 -3.79
N PRO A 97 -0.75 3.28 -5.01
CA PRO A 97 0.01 2.05 -5.20
C PRO A 97 1.53 2.32 -5.15
N VAL A 98 2.26 1.39 -4.52
CA VAL A 98 3.72 1.41 -4.35
C VAL A 98 4.28 0.03 -4.67
N VAL A 99 5.36 -0.02 -5.44
CA VAL A 99 6.07 -1.26 -5.77
C VAL A 99 7.39 -1.29 -5.02
N SER A 100 7.61 -2.34 -4.22
CA SER A 100 8.85 -2.55 -3.49
C SER A 100 9.85 -3.38 -4.32
N GLN A 101 11.09 -2.94 -4.35
CA GLN A 101 12.25 -3.71 -4.82
C GLN A 101 12.87 -4.54 -3.69
N GLY A 102 12.65 -4.14 -2.44
CA GLY A 102 12.97 -4.93 -1.25
C GLY A 102 12.22 -6.26 -1.22
N SER A 103 12.87 -7.26 -0.65
CA SER A 103 12.37 -8.62 -0.51
C SER A 103 11.71 -8.87 0.85
N THR A 104 11.91 -7.98 1.81
CA THR A 104 11.35 -8.10 3.16
C THR A 104 10.47 -6.90 3.54
N VAL A 105 9.61 -7.13 4.52
CA VAL A 105 8.75 -6.08 5.09
C VAL A 105 9.58 -4.97 5.72
N ASP A 106 10.65 -5.31 6.43
CA ASP A 106 11.53 -4.33 7.08
C ASP A 106 12.28 -3.45 6.07
N GLU A 107 12.79 -4.03 4.97
CA GLU A 107 13.41 -3.26 3.88
C GLU A 107 12.43 -2.26 3.27
N ALA A 108 11.18 -2.68 3.03
CA ALA A 108 10.16 -1.80 2.49
C ALA A 108 9.78 -0.68 3.47
N LEU A 109 9.65 -0.98 4.77
CA LEU A 109 9.35 0.03 5.79
C LEU A 109 10.47 1.06 5.91
N ALA A 110 11.73 0.64 5.87
CA ALA A 110 12.88 1.54 5.84
C ALA A 110 12.83 2.47 4.61
N ALA A 111 12.63 1.92 3.41
CA ALA A 111 12.57 2.70 2.18
C ALA A 111 11.36 3.66 2.13
N LEU A 112 10.21 3.24 2.69
CA LEU A 112 9.03 4.09 2.85
C LEU A 112 9.29 5.25 3.82
N GLY A 113 10.03 5.00 4.91
CA GLY A 113 10.45 6.04 5.86
C GLY A 113 11.36 7.07 5.20
N GLU A 114 12.36 6.63 4.45
CA GLU A 114 13.25 7.52 3.68
C GLU A 114 12.50 8.34 2.62
N SER A 115 11.43 7.77 2.06
CA SER A 115 10.64 8.39 1.00
C SER A 115 9.30 8.96 1.50
N PHE A 116 9.17 9.20 2.81
CA PHE A 116 7.90 9.55 3.45
C PHE A 116 7.26 10.80 2.83
N ASP A 117 8.03 11.87 2.64
CA ASP A 117 7.52 13.14 2.12
C ASP A 117 6.98 13.03 0.69
N GLU A 118 7.65 12.22 -0.16
CA GLU A 118 7.19 11.95 -1.52
C GLU A 118 5.88 11.18 -1.50
N LEU A 119 5.82 10.10 -0.71
CA LEU A 119 4.61 9.30 -0.56
C LEU A 119 3.45 10.13 0.02
N PHE A 120 3.72 10.93 1.05
CA PHE A 120 2.73 11.79 1.68
C PHE A 120 2.18 12.81 0.69
N THR A 121 3.02 13.39 -0.18
CA THR A 121 2.60 14.33 -1.23
C THR A 121 1.61 13.68 -2.21
N LEU A 122 1.90 12.44 -2.64
CA LEU A 122 1.01 11.67 -3.52
C LEU A 122 -0.32 11.34 -2.84
N ILE A 123 -0.28 10.96 -1.57
CA ILE A 123 -1.47 10.67 -0.77
C ILE A 123 -2.30 11.93 -0.55
N ASP A 124 -1.66 13.05 -0.24
CA ASP A 124 -2.35 14.33 0.00
C ASP A 124 -3.04 14.85 -1.26
N ALA A 125 -2.42 14.68 -2.43
CA ALA A 125 -3.08 14.90 -3.72
C ALA A 125 -4.33 14.01 -3.88
N ARG A 126 -4.24 12.72 -3.50
CA ARG A 126 -5.39 11.80 -3.55
C ARG A 126 -6.51 12.19 -2.59
N ARG A 127 -6.18 12.67 -1.39
CA ARG A 127 -7.13 13.22 -0.40
C ARG A 127 -7.89 14.42 -0.97
N ARG A 128 -7.24 15.27 -1.78
CA ARG A 128 -7.87 16.39 -2.50
C ARG A 128 -8.67 15.98 -3.74
N GLY A 129 -8.70 14.70 -4.09
CA GLY A 129 -9.40 14.19 -5.27
C GLY A 129 -8.56 14.12 -6.55
N GLU A 130 -7.29 14.54 -6.50
CA GLU A 130 -6.37 14.44 -7.63
C GLU A 130 -5.87 12.99 -7.80
N ARG A 131 -5.51 12.60 -9.02
CA ARG A 131 -4.99 11.25 -9.29
C ARG A 131 -3.70 11.34 -10.10
N PRO A 132 -2.57 11.65 -9.46
CA PRO A 132 -1.27 11.63 -10.13
C PRO A 132 -1.04 10.26 -10.78
N ALA A 133 -0.59 10.26 -12.03
CA ALA A 133 -0.30 9.05 -12.80
C ALA A 133 1.03 8.37 -12.36
N VAL A 134 1.33 8.42 -11.06
CA VAL A 134 2.56 7.91 -10.45
C VAL A 134 2.27 6.61 -9.70
N ILE A 135 3.10 5.61 -9.97
CA ILE A 135 3.26 4.42 -9.12
C ILE A 135 4.67 4.52 -8.56
N MET A 136 4.76 4.69 -7.24
CA MET A 136 6.03 4.87 -6.57
C MET A 136 6.81 3.55 -6.57
N ASN A 137 8.11 3.61 -6.78
CA ASN A 137 9.00 2.47 -6.65
C ASN A 137 9.99 2.77 -5.51
N ILE A 138 10.13 1.84 -4.58
CA ILE A 138 11.00 1.94 -3.40
C ILE A 138 11.93 0.73 -3.31
#